data_AF-A0A6P6ISA1-F1
#
_entry.id   AF-A0A6P6ISA1-F1
#
_cell.length_a   1.000
_cell.length_b   1.000
_cell.length_c   1.000
_cell.angle_alpha   90.00
_cell.angle_beta   90.00
_cell.angle_gamma   90.00
#
_symmetry.space_group_name_H-M   'P 1'
#
loop_
_entity.id
_entity.type
_entity.pdbx_description
1 polymer ?
#
loop_
_entity_poly.entity_id
_entity_poly.type
_entity_poly.pdbx_seq_one_letter_code
_entity_poly.pdbx_strand_id
1 'polypeptide(L)'
;MPGVSTSKIFRSLLSLDITQKMRTSTSGGHHHLMEGRQTPIQAHVLNCENPMKERKSMIAVSFIAAFLFLLVVRLVNEVNFPLLLNCFGQPGTKWIPFSYTYRRPLRTHYGYINVRTQEPLQLDCDLCAIVSNSGQMAGQKVGNEIDQSSCIWRMNNAPTKGYEEDVGRMTMIRVVSHTSVPLLLKNPDYFFKEANATIYVIWGPFRNMRKDGNGIVYNMLKKTVDIYPNAQIYVTTEKRMSYCDGIFKKETGKDRVQSGSYLSTGWFTFILAMDACYGIHVYGMINDTYCKTEGYRKVPYHYYEQGRDECDEYFLHEHAPYGGHRFITEKKVFAKWAKKHRIIFTHPNWTVS
;
A
#
# COMPACT_ATOMS: atom_id res chain seq x y z
N MET A 1 45.08 7.07 -16.82
CA MET A 1 45.37 7.98 -15.67
C MET A 1 46.16 9.15 -16.24
N PRO A 2 45.86 10.43 -15.94
CA PRO A 2 44.93 10.98 -14.93
C PRO A 2 43.44 10.80 -15.31
N GLY A 3 42.44 11.46 -14.71
CA GLY A 3 42.41 12.40 -13.55
C GLY A 3 41.16 13.30 -13.59
N VAL A 4 40.57 13.62 -12.43
CA VAL A 4 39.20 14.15 -12.31
C VAL A 4 39.05 15.66 -12.57
N SER A 5 38.00 16.00 -13.32
CA SER A 5 37.15 17.23 -13.34
C SER A 5 37.45 18.43 -12.42
N THR A 6 37.24 19.65 -12.92
CA THR A 6 36.31 20.63 -12.27
C THR A 6 35.83 21.76 -13.20
N SER A 7 34.81 22.51 -12.77
CA SER A 7 33.85 23.29 -13.56
C SER A 7 34.20 24.77 -13.86
N LYS A 8 33.66 25.28 -14.98
CA LYS A 8 33.22 26.68 -15.21
C LYS A 8 31.95 26.65 -16.07
N ILE A 9 30.78 27.01 -15.54
CA ILE A 9 30.19 28.37 -15.46
C ILE A 9 29.86 28.99 -16.83
N PHE A 10 28.56 29.03 -17.14
CA PHE A 10 27.85 29.76 -18.21
C PHE A 10 26.36 29.81 -17.77
N ARG A 11 25.48 30.74 -18.18
CA ARG A 11 25.57 31.88 -19.12
C ARG A 11 24.61 33.01 -18.68
N SER A 12 24.82 34.23 -19.19
CA SER A 12 24.00 35.41 -18.91
C SER A 12 22.73 35.54 -19.79
N LEU A 13 21.80 36.34 -19.27
CA LEU A 13 20.61 37.01 -19.82
C LEU A 13 20.38 37.09 -21.35
N LEU A 14 19.10 36.98 -21.74
CA LEU A 14 18.30 37.82 -22.66
C LEU A 14 16.88 37.20 -22.70
N SER A 15 15.85 37.77 -22.08
CA SER A 15 15.03 38.93 -22.52
C SER A 15 14.25 38.72 -23.82
N LEU A 16 12.92 38.60 -23.70
CA LEU A 16 11.94 39.18 -24.64
C LEU A 16 10.52 39.15 -24.04
N ASP A 17 9.89 40.33 -23.94
CA ASP A 17 8.44 40.48 -23.80
C ASP A 17 7.71 40.04 -25.08
N ILE A 18 6.37 39.89 -25.04
CA ILE A 18 5.40 40.71 -25.81
C ILE A 18 3.95 40.15 -25.79
N THR A 19 3.00 40.98 -25.33
CA THR A 19 1.53 40.98 -25.61
C THR A 19 0.58 39.85 -25.10
N GLN A 20 -0.74 40.04 -24.92
CA GLN A 20 -1.61 41.23 -24.67
C GLN A 20 -3.12 40.87 -24.48
N LYS A 21 -3.84 41.49 -23.51
CA LYS A 21 -5.33 41.72 -23.44
C LYS A 21 -6.27 40.49 -23.28
N MET A 22 -7.59 40.61 -22.97
CA MET A 22 -8.51 41.75 -22.73
C MET A 22 -9.72 41.39 -21.82
N ARG A 23 -10.17 42.30 -20.91
CA ARG A 23 -11.58 42.60 -20.45
C ARG A 23 -12.42 41.46 -19.77
N THR A 24 -13.52 41.65 -18.99
CA THR A 24 -14.27 42.72 -18.23
C THR A 24 -15.40 42.05 -17.39
N SER A 25 -16.14 42.63 -16.44
CA SER A 25 -15.94 43.65 -15.35
C SER A 25 -17.28 43.93 -14.62
N THR A 26 -17.26 44.59 -13.44
CA THR A 26 -18.34 45.48 -12.85
C THR A 26 -19.75 44.92 -12.52
N SER A 27 -20.60 45.40 -11.58
CA SER A 27 -20.49 46.26 -10.35
C SER A 27 -21.89 46.51 -9.67
N GLY A 28 -21.98 46.72 -8.34
CA GLY A 28 -23.06 47.47 -7.59
C GLY A 28 -24.54 46.98 -7.67
N GLY A 29 -25.58 47.46 -6.96
CA GLY A 29 -25.75 48.34 -5.76
C GLY A 29 -26.86 49.43 -5.95
N HIS A 30 -27.88 49.69 -5.10
CA HIS A 30 -28.44 49.05 -3.88
C HIS A 30 -29.97 48.64 -4.03
N HIS A 31 -31.12 48.91 -3.33
CA HIS A 31 -31.57 49.80 -2.20
C HIS A 31 -32.68 49.31 -1.16
N HIS A 32 -33.93 49.87 -1.00
CA HIS A 32 -34.62 50.45 0.25
C HIS A 32 -35.58 49.67 1.23
N LEU A 33 -36.68 50.32 1.73
CA LEU A 33 -37.18 50.34 3.14
C LEU A 33 -38.72 50.67 3.31
N MET A 34 -39.26 50.52 4.53
CA MET A 34 -40.57 50.93 5.11
C MET A 34 -41.87 50.16 4.75
N GLU A 35 -42.91 50.36 5.58
CA GLU A 35 -44.05 49.46 5.82
C GLU A 35 -45.37 50.22 6.10
N GLY A 36 -46.54 49.67 5.73
CA GLY A 36 -47.88 50.27 5.91
C GLY A 36 -49.03 49.28 5.61
N ARG A 37 -50.26 49.56 6.08
CA ARG A 37 -51.35 48.55 6.18
C ARG A 37 -52.60 48.78 5.29
N GLN A 38 -53.12 47.65 4.80
CA GLN A 38 -54.53 47.25 4.60
C GLN A 38 -55.37 47.70 3.36
N THR A 39 -55.82 46.66 2.63
CA THR A 39 -57.08 46.49 1.84
C THR A 39 -57.31 47.27 0.53
N PRO A 40 -58.05 46.73 -0.48
CA PRO A 40 -58.27 45.31 -0.83
C PRO A 40 -58.18 44.95 -2.35
N ILE A 41 -57.91 43.67 -2.65
CA ILE A 41 -58.18 42.92 -3.92
C ILE A 41 -57.51 43.38 -5.25
N GLN A 42 -56.40 42.69 -5.58
CA GLN A 42 -55.88 42.23 -6.90
C GLN A 42 -56.06 43.05 -8.21
N ALA A 43 -54.94 43.55 -8.76
CA ALA A 43 -54.45 43.24 -10.12
C ALA A 43 -52.92 43.53 -10.25
N HIS A 44 -52.26 43.09 -11.32
CA HIS A 44 -50.79 42.97 -11.44
C HIS A 44 -50.02 44.19 -12.02
N VAL A 45 -48.78 44.40 -11.51
CA VAL A 45 -47.49 44.63 -12.24
C VAL A 45 -46.74 46.01 -12.26
N LEU A 46 -45.46 45.94 -11.81
CA LEU A 46 -44.21 46.73 -12.09
C LEU A 46 -43.83 48.09 -11.41
N ASN A 47 -42.97 47.98 -10.38
CA ASN A 47 -41.69 48.68 -10.05
C ASN A 47 -41.46 50.22 -10.03
N CYS A 48 -40.79 50.68 -8.95
CA CYS A 48 -39.46 51.34 -8.99
C CYS A 48 -38.67 51.31 -7.64
N GLU A 49 -37.37 51.68 -7.65
CA GLU A 49 -36.36 51.66 -6.54
C GLU A 49 -35.53 52.99 -6.52
N ASN A 50 -34.79 53.45 -5.49
CA ASN A 50 -34.89 53.40 -4.00
C ASN A 50 -33.57 53.90 -3.29
N PRO A 51 -33.53 54.20 -1.96
CA PRO A 51 -32.26 54.48 -1.18
C PRO A 51 -31.42 53.46 -0.29
N MET A 52 -31.88 52.42 0.46
CA MET A 52 -31.04 51.79 1.57
C MET A 52 -31.18 50.26 1.88
N LYS A 53 -30.07 49.47 1.96
CA LYS A 53 -30.07 47.96 1.85
C LYS A 53 -29.38 47.16 2.99
N GLU A 54 -29.06 47.80 4.10
CA GLU A 54 -27.81 47.50 4.84
C GLU A 54 -27.86 46.29 5.80
N ARG A 55 -28.88 46.16 6.66
CA ARG A 55 -28.91 45.10 7.70
C ARG A 55 -28.90 43.66 7.15
N LYS A 56 -29.55 43.42 6.01
CA LYS A 56 -29.49 42.11 5.32
C LYS A 56 -28.11 41.87 4.68
N SER A 57 -27.46 42.93 4.20
CA SER A 57 -26.12 42.85 3.62
C SER A 57 -25.06 42.50 4.67
N MET A 58 -25.10 43.08 5.87
CA MET A 58 -24.17 42.70 6.96
C MET A 58 -24.24 41.21 7.31
N ILE A 59 -25.44 40.63 7.39
CA ILE A 59 -25.63 39.21 7.71
C ILE A 59 -25.10 38.33 6.56
N ALA A 60 -25.41 38.66 5.32
CA ALA A 60 -24.91 37.93 4.15
C ALA A 60 -23.38 38.02 4.02
N VAL A 61 -22.79 39.20 4.23
CA VAL A 61 -21.33 39.41 4.24
C VAL A 61 -20.67 38.63 5.38
N SER A 62 -21.29 38.56 6.56
CA SER A 62 -20.79 37.73 7.67
C SER A 62 -20.76 36.24 7.32
N PHE A 63 -21.83 35.70 6.72
CA PHE A 63 -21.85 34.31 6.24
C PHE A 63 -20.85 34.06 5.10
N ILE A 64 -20.69 34.99 4.16
CA ILE A 64 -19.69 34.89 3.09
C ILE A 64 -18.27 34.95 3.65
N ALA A 65 -17.99 35.83 4.61
CA ALA A 65 -16.69 35.92 5.28
C ALA A 65 -16.38 34.65 6.10
N ALA A 66 -17.37 34.10 6.83
CA ALA A 66 -17.22 32.84 7.55
C ALA A 66 -17.00 31.65 6.59
N PHE A 67 -17.72 31.60 5.47
CA PHE A 67 -17.56 30.57 4.45
C PHE A 67 -16.22 30.68 3.72
N LEU A 68 -15.76 31.88 3.39
CA LEU A 68 -14.43 32.13 2.82
C LEU A 68 -13.33 31.80 3.83
N PHE A 69 -13.49 32.13 5.11
CA PHE A 69 -12.55 31.74 6.17
C PHE A 69 -12.48 30.21 6.32
N LEU A 70 -13.62 29.51 6.33
CA LEU A 70 -13.67 28.05 6.35
C LEU A 70 -13.08 27.43 5.08
N LEU A 71 -13.28 28.04 3.91
CA LEU A 71 -12.62 27.63 2.67
C LEU A 71 -11.11 27.83 2.72
N VAL A 72 -10.62 28.98 3.22
CA VAL A 72 -9.18 29.24 3.39
C VAL A 72 -8.57 28.27 4.39
N VAL A 73 -9.19 28.05 5.55
CA VAL A 73 -8.75 27.03 6.53
C VAL A 73 -8.73 25.63 5.89
N ARG A 74 -9.69 25.30 5.02
CA ARG A 74 -9.74 24.01 4.30
C ARG A 74 -8.78 23.92 3.11
N LEU A 75 -8.33 25.04 2.54
CA LEU A 75 -7.34 25.14 1.46
C LEU A 75 -5.90 25.28 1.98
N VAL A 76 -5.71 25.62 3.27
CA VAL A 76 -4.40 25.80 3.93
C VAL A 76 -4.09 24.65 4.91
N ASN A 77 -5.08 23.87 5.34
CA ASN A 77 -4.84 22.59 6.06
C ASN A 77 -4.52 21.41 5.13
N GLU A 78 -4.45 21.63 3.81
CA GLU A 78 -3.79 20.76 2.84
C GLU A 78 -2.58 21.53 2.28
N VAL A 79 -1.49 20.81 1.94
CA VAL A 79 -0.20 21.35 1.45
C VAL A 79 0.63 22.14 2.47
N ASN A 80 1.56 21.42 3.09
CA ASN A 80 2.64 21.96 3.92
C ASN A 80 3.80 22.45 3.02
N PHE A 81 4.29 23.69 3.16
CA PHE A 81 5.60 24.08 2.58
C PHE A 81 6.25 25.30 3.29
N PRO A 82 7.36 25.11 4.03
CA PRO A 82 8.07 26.21 4.71
C PRO A 82 9.40 26.57 4.04
N LEU A 83 9.48 27.71 3.32
CA LEU A 83 10.78 28.29 2.96
C LEU A 83 10.73 29.79 2.59
N LEU A 84 10.56 30.66 3.60
CA LEU A 84 10.83 32.10 3.46
C LEU A 84 11.22 32.77 4.80
N LEU A 85 12.22 32.23 5.49
CA LEU A 85 12.94 32.95 6.56
C LEU A 85 14.36 33.27 6.10
N ASN A 86 14.59 34.54 5.75
CA ASN A 86 15.92 35.14 5.68
C ASN A 86 15.90 36.57 6.25
N CYS A 87 15.12 36.74 7.33
CA CYS A 87 15.09 37.90 8.21
C CYS A 87 14.91 37.39 9.66
N PHE A 88 15.53 38.09 10.61
CA PHE A 88 15.62 37.77 12.05
C PHE A 88 16.47 36.52 12.40
N GLY A 89 17.51 36.76 13.18
CA GLY A 89 18.41 35.72 13.71
C GLY A 89 17.82 34.97 14.91
N GLN A 90 18.50 33.89 15.30
CA GLN A 90 18.04 32.98 16.36
C GLN A 90 17.99 33.63 17.74
N PRO A 91 16.96 33.27 18.52
CA PRO A 91 17.13 32.74 19.87
C PRO A 91 16.91 31.22 19.84
N GLY A 92 17.75 30.47 20.55
CA GLY A 92 17.78 29.00 20.45
C GLY A 92 16.59 28.30 21.08
N THR A 93 15.59 27.91 20.28
CA THR A 93 14.56 26.95 20.69
C THR A 93 15.09 25.51 20.60
N LYS A 94 15.05 24.80 21.72
CA LYS A 94 15.48 23.40 21.81
C LYS A 94 14.39 22.50 21.20
N TRP A 95 14.46 22.28 19.89
CA TRP A 95 13.50 21.46 19.15
C TRP A 95 13.46 20.01 19.64
N ILE A 96 12.56 19.73 20.58
CA ILE A 96 12.05 18.38 20.81
C ILE A 96 11.13 18.06 19.62
N PRO A 97 11.44 17.07 18.77
CA PRO A 97 10.58 16.74 17.65
C PRO A 97 9.27 16.17 18.18
N PHE A 98 8.18 16.93 18.02
CA PHE A 98 6.86 16.55 18.49
C PHE A 98 6.27 15.48 17.54
N SER A 99 6.77 14.26 17.67
CA SER A 99 6.32 13.08 16.92
C SER A 99 4.94 12.66 17.41
N TYR A 100 3.92 13.43 17.05
CA TYR A 100 2.52 13.10 17.29
C TYR A 100 2.03 12.08 16.26
N THR A 101 2.75 10.95 16.16
CA THR A 101 2.24 9.76 15.47
C THR A 101 1.01 9.29 16.22
N TYR A 102 -0.17 9.65 15.73
CA TYR A 102 -1.43 9.06 16.14
C TYR A 102 -1.43 7.59 15.68
N ARG A 103 -0.77 6.74 16.47
CA ARG A 103 -0.72 5.30 16.22
C ARG A 103 -2.14 4.78 16.29
N ARG A 104 -2.71 4.41 15.15
CA ARG A 104 -4.00 3.72 15.09
C ARG A 104 -3.92 2.47 15.99
N PRO A 105 -4.98 2.14 16.75
CA PRO A 105 -4.99 0.92 17.54
C PRO A 105 -4.82 -0.29 16.62
N LEU A 106 -3.94 -1.23 17.00
CA LEU A 106 -3.67 -2.44 16.24
C LEU A 106 -4.96 -3.27 16.10
N ARG A 107 -5.22 -3.81 14.90
CA ARG A 107 -6.36 -4.73 14.69
C ARG A 107 -5.99 -6.15 15.07
N THR A 108 -6.94 -6.86 15.66
CA THR A 108 -6.75 -8.26 16.06
C THR A 108 -7.17 -9.22 14.95
N HIS A 109 -6.20 -9.93 14.38
CA HIS A 109 -6.37 -10.86 13.26
C HIS A 109 -6.51 -12.29 13.78
N TYR A 110 -7.66 -12.61 14.37
CA TYR A 110 -8.01 -13.92 14.96
C TYR A 110 -7.80 -15.15 14.05
N GLY A 111 -7.63 -14.94 12.74
CA GLY A 111 -7.29 -16.00 11.79
C GLY A 111 -5.87 -16.57 11.96
N TYR A 112 -4.98 -15.92 12.72
CA TYR A 112 -3.56 -16.24 12.82
C TYR A 112 -3.12 -16.22 14.29
N ILE A 113 -2.51 -17.32 14.77
CA ILE A 113 -2.27 -17.58 16.20
C ILE A 113 -0.77 -17.81 16.46
N ASN A 114 -0.22 -17.14 17.47
CA ASN A 114 1.18 -17.27 17.87
C ASN A 114 1.50 -18.70 18.35
N VAL A 115 2.59 -19.30 17.88
CA VAL A 115 2.99 -20.68 18.22
C VAL A 115 3.36 -20.81 19.70
N ARG A 116 3.96 -19.77 20.30
CA ARG A 116 4.39 -19.72 21.70
C ARG A 116 3.26 -19.26 22.63
N THR A 117 2.68 -18.09 22.41
CA THR A 117 1.71 -17.49 23.36
C THR A 117 0.25 -17.90 23.11
N GLN A 118 -0.06 -18.50 21.95
CA GLN A 118 -1.43 -18.78 21.47
C GLN A 118 -2.32 -17.53 21.31
N GLU A 119 -1.75 -16.32 21.38
CA GLU A 119 -2.47 -15.06 21.14
C GLU A 119 -2.69 -14.81 19.63
N PRO A 120 -3.75 -14.07 19.26
CA PRO A 120 -3.97 -13.63 17.89
C PRO A 120 -2.94 -12.59 17.44
N LEU A 121 -2.63 -12.57 16.14
CA LEU A 121 -1.80 -11.53 15.52
C LEU A 121 -2.44 -10.14 15.69
N GLN A 122 -1.67 -9.15 16.10
CA GLN A 122 -2.09 -7.75 16.18
C GLN A 122 -1.35 -6.91 15.14
N LEU A 123 -2.08 -6.21 14.27
CA LEU A 123 -1.50 -5.47 13.15
C LEU A 123 -2.47 -4.41 12.59
N ASP A 124 -2.01 -3.16 12.46
CA ASP A 124 -2.60 -2.11 11.61
C ASP A 124 -1.44 -1.40 10.88
N CYS A 125 -1.59 -1.22 9.57
CA CYS A 125 -0.58 -0.64 8.69
C CYS A 125 -1.22 0.44 7.81
N ASP A 126 -0.48 1.51 7.50
CA ASP A 126 -0.98 2.53 6.58
C ASP A 126 -0.57 2.18 5.14
N LEU A 127 0.69 2.42 4.75
CA LEU A 127 1.26 1.98 3.48
C LEU A 127 2.06 0.69 3.63
N CYS A 128 1.67 -0.34 2.89
CA CYS A 128 2.34 -1.64 2.85
C CYS A 128 3.09 -1.86 1.53
N ALA A 129 4.38 -2.21 1.59
CA ALA A 129 5.11 -2.75 0.43
C ALA A 129 5.07 -4.29 0.46
N ILE A 130 4.47 -4.91 -0.56
CA ILE A 130 4.59 -6.35 -0.82
C ILE A 130 5.68 -6.56 -1.87
N VAL A 131 6.78 -7.18 -1.47
CA VAL A 131 7.87 -7.53 -2.38
C VAL A 131 7.67 -8.98 -2.84
N SER A 132 7.43 -9.15 -4.13
CA SER A 132 7.37 -10.45 -4.81
C SER A 132 8.74 -11.14 -4.80
N ASN A 133 8.74 -12.47 -4.95
CA ASN A 133 9.98 -13.24 -5.06
C ASN A 133 10.57 -13.21 -6.49
N SER A 134 9.82 -12.73 -7.49
CA SER A 134 10.15 -12.80 -8.92
C SER A 134 11.49 -12.19 -9.32
N GLY A 135 12.14 -12.77 -10.33
CA GLY A 135 13.30 -12.17 -11.02
C GLY A 135 13.03 -10.84 -11.70
N GLN A 136 11.76 -10.38 -11.83
CA GLN A 136 11.47 -9.00 -12.23
C GLN A 136 12.10 -7.96 -11.30
N MET A 137 12.34 -8.29 -10.03
CA MET A 137 13.03 -7.39 -9.08
C MET A 137 14.51 -7.14 -9.41
N ALA A 138 15.16 -8.01 -10.19
CA ALA A 138 16.59 -7.91 -10.44
C ALA A 138 16.93 -6.69 -11.33
N GLY A 139 17.79 -5.81 -10.82
CA GLY A 139 18.25 -4.57 -11.45
C GLY A 139 17.28 -3.39 -11.37
N GLN A 140 16.24 -3.44 -10.55
CA GLN A 140 15.25 -2.37 -10.40
C GLN A 140 15.71 -1.21 -9.50
N LYS A 141 16.64 -1.46 -8.57
CA LYS A 141 17.25 -0.46 -7.66
C LYS A 141 16.25 0.32 -6.76
N VAL A 142 15.07 -0.24 -6.50
CA VAL A 142 13.98 0.38 -5.71
C VAL A 142 14.02 0.08 -4.21
N GLY A 143 15.09 -0.53 -3.69
CA GLY A 143 15.17 -0.93 -2.28
C GLY A 143 15.00 0.21 -1.28
N ASN A 144 15.51 1.40 -1.61
CA ASN A 144 15.33 2.61 -0.80
C ASN A 144 13.88 3.15 -0.82
N GLU A 145 13.07 2.81 -1.83
CA GLU A 145 11.64 3.16 -1.89
C GLU A 145 10.82 2.17 -1.05
N ILE A 146 11.12 0.88 -1.18
CA ILE A 146 10.52 -0.20 -0.39
C ILE A 146 10.72 0.05 1.11
N ASP A 147 11.94 0.39 1.53
CA ASP A 147 12.29 0.64 2.93
C ASP A 147 11.66 1.92 3.53
N GLN A 148 10.96 2.76 2.74
CA GLN A 148 10.16 3.89 3.24
C GLN A 148 8.72 3.49 3.62
N SER A 149 8.27 2.28 3.29
CA SER A 149 6.89 1.84 3.56
C SER A 149 6.67 1.44 5.02
N SER A 150 5.52 1.81 5.60
CA SER A 150 5.22 1.59 7.03
C SER A 150 5.23 0.12 7.47
N CYS A 151 4.90 -0.79 6.54
CA CYS A 151 4.98 -2.24 6.75
C CYS A 151 5.53 -2.91 5.49
N ILE A 152 6.57 -3.73 5.63
CA ILE A 152 7.27 -4.36 4.50
C ILE A 152 7.10 -5.88 4.58
N TRP A 153 6.52 -6.45 3.52
CA TRP A 153 6.04 -7.81 3.44
C TRP A 153 6.85 -8.59 2.41
N ARG A 154 7.33 -9.78 2.79
CA ARG A 154 8.08 -10.70 1.91
C ARG A 154 7.51 -12.11 1.99
N MET A 155 7.86 -12.97 1.03
CA MET A 155 7.34 -14.33 0.95
C MET A 155 8.42 -15.41 1.04
N ASN A 156 8.11 -16.49 1.77
CA ASN A 156 8.96 -17.68 1.90
C ASN A 156 10.41 -17.33 2.32
N ASN A 157 11.41 -17.98 1.73
CA ASN A 157 12.83 -17.84 2.07
C ASN A 157 13.56 -16.70 1.32
N ALA A 158 12.85 -15.78 0.65
CA ALA A 158 13.47 -14.73 -0.18
C ALA A 158 14.40 -13.80 0.65
N PRO A 159 15.71 -13.74 0.38
CA PRO A 159 16.67 -12.98 1.16
C PRO A 159 16.67 -11.49 0.78
N THR A 160 17.03 -10.64 1.74
CA THR A 160 17.42 -9.24 1.48
C THR A 160 18.93 -9.06 1.33
N LYS A 161 19.70 -9.93 1.99
CA LYS A 161 21.17 -9.88 2.08
C LYS A 161 21.79 -10.22 0.73
N GLY A 162 22.53 -9.28 0.13
CA GLY A 162 23.07 -9.36 -1.23
C GLY A 162 22.14 -8.82 -2.33
N TYR A 163 20.95 -8.32 -1.96
CA TYR A 163 19.92 -7.81 -2.89
C TYR A 163 19.36 -6.44 -2.43
N GLU A 164 20.01 -5.80 -1.44
CA GLU A 164 19.49 -4.63 -0.73
C GLU A 164 19.16 -3.44 -1.63
N GLU A 165 19.93 -3.24 -2.72
CA GLU A 165 19.69 -2.17 -3.69
C GLU A 165 18.37 -2.36 -4.44
N ASP A 166 18.07 -3.59 -4.84
CA ASP A 166 16.87 -3.93 -5.62
C ASP A 166 15.62 -4.10 -4.76
N VAL A 167 15.74 -4.83 -3.64
CA VAL A 167 14.57 -5.31 -2.88
C VAL A 167 14.42 -4.66 -1.50
N GLY A 168 15.36 -3.83 -1.06
CA GLY A 168 15.37 -3.20 0.26
C GLY A 168 15.87 -4.13 1.36
N ARG A 169 16.20 -3.55 2.50
CA ARG A 169 16.84 -4.22 3.65
C ARG A 169 15.81 -4.79 4.62
N MET A 170 14.72 -4.07 4.83
CA MET A 170 13.80 -4.30 5.94
C MET A 170 12.79 -5.42 5.64
N THR A 171 12.34 -6.10 6.69
CA THR A 171 11.20 -7.02 6.63
C THR A 171 10.44 -6.89 7.95
N MET A 172 9.17 -6.51 7.88
CA MET A 172 8.29 -6.49 9.06
C MET A 172 7.49 -7.79 9.13
N ILE A 173 6.97 -8.26 7.99
CA ILE A 173 6.14 -9.47 7.90
C ILE A 173 6.70 -10.39 6.82
N ARG A 174 6.72 -11.70 7.12
CA ARG A 174 7.11 -12.73 6.18
C ARG A 174 6.06 -13.83 6.15
N VAL A 175 5.33 -13.94 5.04
CA VAL A 175 4.30 -14.97 4.85
C VAL A 175 4.96 -16.19 4.22
N VAL A 176 4.79 -17.37 4.83
CA VAL A 176 5.61 -18.55 4.53
C VAL A 176 4.73 -19.78 4.33
N SER A 177 4.89 -20.46 3.20
CA SER A 177 4.36 -21.81 3.00
C SER A 177 5.04 -22.78 3.95
N HIS A 178 4.28 -23.71 4.52
CA HIS A 178 4.79 -24.85 5.27
C HIS A 178 5.89 -25.64 4.52
N THR A 179 5.88 -25.67 3.18
CA THR A 179 6.96 -26.28 2.35
C THR A 179 8.27 -25.50 2.38
N SER A 180 8.23 -24.19 2.67
CA SER A 180 9.40 -23.32 2.78
C SER A 180 9.96 -23.21 4.19
N VAL A 181 9.24 -23.67 5.23
CA VAL A 181 9.75 -23.70 6.62
C VAL A 181 11.08 -24.45 6.74
N PRO A 182 11.28 -25.64 6.13
CA PRO A 182 12.59 -26.30 6.12
C PRO A 182 13.70 -25.49 5.43
N LEU A 183 13.38 -24.55 4.53
CA LEU A 183 14.36 -23.67 3.89
C LEU A 183 14.79 -22.53 4.81
N LEU A 184 13.87 -21.97 5.61
CA LEU A 184 14.23 -21.01 6.67
C LEU A 184 15.15 -21.68 7.70
N LEU A 185 14.88 -22.94 8.05
CA LEU A 185 15.67 -23.72 9.01
C LEU A 185 17.05 -24.17 8.48
N LYS A 186 17.40 -23.89 7.21
CA LYS A 186 18.79 -24.01 6.72
C LYS A 186 19.68 -22.84 7.17
N ASN A 187 19.11 -21.68 7.49
CA ASN A 187 19.83 -20.54 8.03
C ASN A 187 18.99 -19.86 9.14
N PRO A 188 18.78 -20.55 10.27
CA PRO A 188 17.86 -20.09 11.31
C PRO A 188 18.38 -18.84 12.02
N ASP A 189 19.70 -18.61 12.06
CA ASP A 189 20.26 -17.40 12.63
C ASP A 189 19.92 -16.14 11.80
N TYR A 190 19.97 -16.20 10.46
CA TYR A 190 19.50 -15.08 9.64
C TYR A 190 18.01 -14.76 9.88
N PHE A 191 17.15 -15.78 9.86
CA PHE A 191 15.70 -15.55 9.98
C PHE A 191 15.23 -15.23 11.41
N PHE A 192 15.76 -15.89 12.45
CA PHE A 192 15.19 -15.84 13.79
C PHE A 192 16.08 -15.13 14.85
N LYS A 193 17.27 -14.66 14.46
CA LYS A 193 18.22 -13.94 15.34
C LYS A 193 18.70 -12.61 14.74
N GLU A 194 19.16 -12.58 13.48
CA GLU A 194 19.41 -11.32 12.75
C GLU A 194 18.07 -10.60 12.49
N ALA A 195 17.09 -11.27 11.86
CA ALA A 195 15.77 -10.71 11.56
C ALA A 195 14.72 -10.92 12.68
N ASN A 196 15.14 -10.84 13.95
CA ASN A 196 14.29 -11.17 15.12
C ASN A 196 12.99 -10.34 15.24
N ALA A 197 12.95 -9.13 14.69
CA ALA A 197 11.77 -8.26 14.65
C ALA A 197 10.73 -8.67 13.58
N THR A 198 11.06 -9.58 12.65
CA THR A 198 10.14 -10.05 11.62
C THR A 198 9.04 -10.94 12.20
N ILE A 199 7.80 -10.63 11.85
CA ILE A 199 6.61 -11.46 12.12
C ILE A 199 6.48 -12.52 11.03
N TYR A 200 6.60 -13.80 11.41
CA TYR A 200 6.47 -14.94 10.51
C TYR A 200 5.03 -15.46 10.53
N VAL A 201 4.37 -15.49 9.38
CA VAL A 201 2.99 -16.00 9.25
C VAL A 201 2.99 -17.26 8.38
N ILE A 202 2.92 -18.41 9.03
CA ILE A 202 3.04 -19.72 8.37
C ILE A 202 1.65 -20.26 7.98
N TRP A 203 1.48 -20.60 6.71
CA TRP A 203 0.26 -21.24 6.17
C TRP A 203 0.55 -22.67 5.69
N GLY A 204 -0.43 -23.58 5.83
CA GLY A 204 -0.26 -24.96 5.37
C GLY A 204 -1.53 -25.82 5.52
N PRO A 205 -1.55 -27.00 4.89
CA PRO A 205 -2.65 -27.96 5.03
C PRO A 205 -2.66 -28.57 6.42
N PHE A 206 -3.86 -28.82 6.95
CA PHE A 206 -4.10 -29.34 8.31
C PHE A 206 -3.10 -30.44 8.73
N ARG A 207 -2.94 -31.49 7.91
CA ARG A 207 -2.03 -32.63 8.15
C ARG A 207 -0.63 -32.22 8.62
N ASN A 208 -0.05 -31.17 8.03
CA ASN A 208 1.30 -30.72 8.34
C ASN A 208 1.35 -29.71 9.52
N MET A 209 0.20 -29.14 9.88
CA MET A 209 0.03 -28.08 10.88
C MET A 209 -0.67 -28.56 12.18
N ARG A 210 -1.01 -29.86 12.31
CA ARG A 210 -1.65 -30.46 13.50
C ARG A 210 -0.87 -30.15 14.79
N LYS A 211 -1.58 -29.62 15.81
CA LYS A 211 -0.99 -29.27 17.11
C LYS A 211 -0.75 -30.46 18.05
N ASP A 212 -1.35 -31.61 17.74
CA ASP A 212 -1.35 -32.86 18.53
C ASP A 212 -0.06 -33.70 18.44
N GLY A 213 1.06 -33.09 18.06
CA GLY A 213 2.35 -33.77 17.88
C GLY A 213 2.51 -34.51 16.54
N ASN A 214 1.48 -34.63 15.70
CA ASN A 214 1.60 -35.27 14.36
C ASN A 214 1.88 -34.25 13.23
N GLY A 215 1.74 -32.96 13.48
CA GLY A 215 1.97 -31.92 12.47
C GLY A 215 3.46 -31.66 12.30
N ILE A 216 4.08 -32.30 11.30
CA ILE A 216 5.53 -32.26 11.06
C ILE A 216 6.06 -30.81 11.06
N VAL A 217 5.38 -29.89 10.38
CA VAL A 217 5.80 -28.48 10.31
C VAL A 217 5.46 -27.73 11.60
N TYR A 218 4.29 -27.97 12.22
CA TYR A 218 3.98 -27.36 13.53
C TYR A 218 5.02 -27.75 14.61
N ASN A 219 5.47 -29.01 14.61
CA ASN A 219 6.53 -29.49 15.49
C ASN A 219 7.88 -28.81 15.24
N MET A 220 8.23 -28.54 13.97
CA MET A 220 9.42 -27.76 13.63
C MET A 220 9.30 -26.32 14.16
N LEU A 221 8.15 -25.67 13.95
CA LEU A 221 7.91 -24.30 14.44
C LEU A 221 7.94 -24.23 15.97
N LYS A 222 7.38 -25.23 16.67
CA LYS A 222 7.45 -25.31 18.13
C LYS A 222 8.91 -25.35 18.62
N LYS A 223 9.71 -26.29 18.10
CA LYS A 223 11.15 -26.36 18.39
C LYS A 223 11.89 -25.05 18.04
N THR A 224 11.46 -24.36 16.97
CA THR A 224 12.04 -23.08 16.56
C THR A 224 11.77 -21.98 17.58
N VAL A 225 10.52 -21.81 18.06
CA VAL A 225 10.23 -20.83 19.11
C VAL A 225 10.79 -21.23 20.48
N ASP A 226 11.06 -22.52 20.74
CA ASP A 226 11.74 -22.97 21.94
C ASP A 226 13.22 -22.51 21.95
N ILE A 227 13.92 -22.63 20.80
CA ILE A 227 15.33 -22.21 20.63
C ILE A 227 15.47 -20.69 20.47
N TYR A 228 14.57 -20.05 19.73
CA TYR A 228 14.57 -18.61 19.45
C TYR A 228 13.38 -17.94 20.15
N PRO A 229 13.47 -17.63 21.47
CA PRO A 229 12.32 -17.21 22.28
C PRO A 229 11.68 -15.89 21.85
N ASN A 230 12.44 -15.05 21.12
CA ASN A 230 11.97 -13.76 20.59
C ASN A 230 11.34 -13.88 19.18
N ALA A 231 11.36 -15.07 18.55
CA ALA A 231 10.85 -15.25 17.20
C ALA A 231 9.32 -15.19 17.15
N GLN A 232 8.81 -14.16 16.47
CA GLN A 232 7.37 -13.89 16.33
C GLN A 232 6.72 -14.80 15.28
N ILE A 233 6.54 -16.08 15.62
CA ILE A 233 5.98 -17.09 14.70
C ILE A 233 4.48 -17.30 14.97
N TYR A 234 3.67 -17.07 13.94
CA TYR A 234 2.23 -17.27 13.89
C TYR A 234 1.86 -18.36 12.88
N VAL A 235 0.77 -19.09 13.13
CA VAL A 235 0.19 -20.06 12.20
C VAL A 235 -1.22 -19.66 11.77
N THR A 236 -1.52 -19.79 10.48
CA THR A 236 -2.88 -19.61 9.94
C THR A 236 -3.79 -20.73 10.45
N THR A 237 -4.90 -20.37 11.08
CA THR A 237 -5.90 -21.31 11.59
C THR A 237 -6.64 -22.04 10.45
N GLU A 238 -7.14 -23.24 10.73
CA GLU A 238 -7.96 -24.01 9.77
C GLU A 238 -9.18 -23.22 9.28
N LYS A 239 -9.87 -22.49 10.18
CA LYS A 239 -10.98 -21.59 9.82
C LYS A 239 -10.54 -20.51 8.80
N ARG A 240 -9.34 -19.94 8.95
CA ARG A 240 -8.80 -18.94 8.02
C ARG A 240 -8.26 -19.58 6.73
N MET A 241 -7.74 -20.80 6.76
CA MET A 241 -7.41 -21.58 5.56
C MET A 241 -8.67 -21.84 4.72
N SER A 242 -9.74 -22.36 5.33
CA SER A 242 -11.03 -22.59 4.67
C SER A 242 -11.69 -21.31 4.17
N TYR A 243 -11.50 -20.18 4.86
CA TYR A 243 -11.89 -18.86 4.36
C TYR A 243 -11.14 -18.49 3.07
N CYS A 244 -9.81 -18.67 3.03
CA CYS A 244 -9.01 -18.36 1.83
C CYS A 244 -9.42 -19.22 0.62
N ASP A 245 -9.70 -20.51 0.85
CA ASP A 245 -10.26 -21.43 -0.16
C ASP A 245 -11.66 -20.97 -0.63
N GLY A 246 -12.52 -20.53 0.30
CA GLY A 246 -13.85 -20.00 0.01
C GLY A 246 -13.83 -18.72 -0.82
N ILE A 247 -12.90 -17.80 -0.56
CA ILE A 247 -12.69 -16.60 -1.39
C ILE A 247 -12.21 -16.99 -2.79
N PHE A 248 -11.31 -17.97 -2.93
CA PHE A 248 -10.86 -18.42 -4.26
C PHE A 248 -12.02 -19.01 -5.07
N LYS A 249 -12.84 -19.86 -4.45
CA LYS A 249 -14.05 -20.43 -5.06
C LYS A 249 -15.05 -19.35 -5.47
N LYS A 250 -15.25 -18.32 -4.63
CA LYS A 250 -16.13 -17.17 -4.92
C LYS A 250 -15.63 -16.31 -6.08
N GLU A 251 -14.32 -16.08 -6.18
CA GLU A 251 -13.76 -15.17 -7.19
C GLU A 251 -13.52 -15.84 -8.56
N THR A 252 -13.31 -17.17 -8.58
CA THR A 252 -12.95 -17.94 -9.79
C THR A 252 -14.03 -18.92 -10.28
N GLY A 253 -15.04 -19.22 -9.45
CA GLY A 253 -16.00 -20.31 -9.67
C GLY A 253 -15.43 -21.72 -9.49
N LYS A 254 -14.12 -21.88 -9.26
CA LYS A 254 -13.44 -23.18 -9.16
C LYS A 254 -13.15 -23.55 -7.72
N ASP A 255 -13.53 -24.76 -7.32
CA ASP A 255 -13.11 -25.32 -6.04
C ASP A 255 -11.65 -25.80 -6.11
N ARG A 256 -10.82 -25.32 -5.18
CA ARG A 256 -9.40 -25.66 -5.12
C ARG A 256 -9.13 -27.15 -4.90
N VAL A 257 -9.90 -27.77 -4.00
CA VAL A 257 -9.71 -29.17 -3.60
C VAL A 257 -10.13 -30.09 -4.74
N GLN A 258 -11.27 -29.80 -5.37
CA GLN A 258 -11.75 -30.56 -6.53
C GLN A 258 -10.85 -30.37 -7.77
N SER A 259 -10.20 -29.22 -7.92
CA SER A 259 -9.24 -28.93 -9.01
C SER A 259 -7.78 -29.26 -8.69
N GLY A 260 -7.52 -30.06 -7.65
CA GLY A 260 -6.21 -30.66 -7.34
C GLY A 260 -5.11 -29.66 -6.94
N SER A 261 -5.45 -28.40 -6.69
CA SER A 261 -4.49 -27.28 -6.68
C SER A 261 -4.18 -26.76 -5.27
N TYR A 262 -3.16 -25.92 -5.16
CA TYR A 262 -2.84 -25.14 -3.97
C TYR A 262 -2.85 -23.64 -4.28
N LEU A 263 -3.30 -22.82 -3.33
CA LEU A 263 -3.17 -21.37 -3.42
C LEU A 263 -1.69 -20.99 -3.28
N SER A 264 -1.24 -19.96 -3.98
CA SER A 264 0.12 -19.46 -3.82
C SER A 264 0.32 -18.76 -2.46
N THR A 265 1.58 -18.56 -2.07
CA THR A 265 1.88 -17.69 -0.90
C THR A 265 1.43 -16.24 -1.14
N GLY A 266 1.38 -15.80 -2.41
CA GLY A 266 0.84 -14.49 -2.79
C GLY A 266 -0.62 -14.35 -2.40
N TRP A 267 -1.45 -15.37 -2.63
CA TRP A 267 -2.87 -15.35 -2.26
C TRP A 267 -3.09 -15.14 -0.76
N PHE A 268 -2.39 -15.90 0.10
CA PHE A 268 -2.47 -15.73 1.55
C PHE A 268 -1.89 -14.38 2.01
N THR A 269 -0.88 -13.86 1.32
CA THR A 269 -0.28 -12.54 1.60
C THR A 269 -1.27 -11.43 1.28
N PHE A 270 -1.93 -11.46 0.13
CA PHE A 270 -2.94 -10.47 -0.26
C PHE A 270 -4.15 -10.47 0.69
N ILE A 271 -4.66 -11.66 1.06
CA ILE A 271 -5.81 -11.76 1.98
C ILE A 271 -5.47 -11.20 3.38
N LEU A 272 -4.23 -11.37 3.87
CA LEU A 272 -3.82 -10.74 5.14
C LEU A 272 -3.52 -9.24 4.98
N ALA A 273 -2.87 -8.83 3.90
CA ALA A 273 -2.57 -7.43 3.65
C ALA A 273 -3.84 -6.58 3.46
N MET A 274 -4.88 -7.08 2.78
CA MET A 274 -6.14 -6.36 2.61
C MET A 274 -6.92 -6.16 3.93
N ASP A 275 -6.74 -7.04 4.92
CA ASP A 275 -7.34 -6.88 6.26
C ASP A 275 -6.53 -5.89 7.15
N ALA A 276 -5.22 -5.77 6.89
CA ALA A 276 -4.26 -5.07 7.76
C ALA A 276 -3.78 -3.70 7.24
N CYS A 277 -3.79 -3.45 5.93
CA CYS A 277 -3.20 -2.28 5.28
C CYS A 277 -4.27 -1.28 4.79
N TYR A 278 -3.98 0.03 4.87
CA TYR A 278 -4.81 1.05 4.22
C TYR A 278 -4.50 1.22 2.72
N GLY A 279 -3.23 1.08 2.33
CA GLY A 279 -2.75 1.03 0.96
C GLY A 279 -1.67 -0.03 0.76
N ILE A 280 -1.59 -0.61 -0.44
CA ILE A 280 -0.69 -1.71 -0.79
C ILE A 280 0.03 -1.38 -2.09
N HIS A 281 1.36 -1.28 -2.05
CA HIS A 281 2.22 -1.24 -3.23
C HIS A 281 2.85 -2.62 -3.43
N VAL A 282 2.79 -3.15 -4.65
CA VAL A 282 3.23 -4.51 -4.99
C VAL A 282 4.35 -4.42 -6.01
N TYR A 283 5.55 -4.84 -5.59
CA TYR A 283 6.77 -4.78 -6.40
C TYR A 283 7.09 -6.17 -6.96
N GLY A 284 7.48 -6.26 -8.23
CA GLY A 284 8.01 -7.50 -8.81
C GLY A 284 6.96 -8.54 -9.18
N MET A 285 5.73 -8.15 -9.48
CA MET A 285 4.70 -9.12 -9.91
C MET A 285 4.19 -8.76 -11.30
N ILE A 286 4.26 -9.70 -12.24
CA ILE A 286 3.64 -9.56 -13.57
C ILE A 286 2.13 -9.84 -13.51
N ASN A 287 1.35 -9.29 -14.45
CA ASN A 287 -0.08 -9.56 -14.58
C ASN A 287 -0.35 -10.90 -15.32
N ASP A 288 -1.62 -11.24 -15.55
CA ASP A 288 -2.02 -12.51 -16.16
C ASP A 288 -1.83 -12.58 -17.69
N THR A 289 -1.58 -11.45 -18.35
CA THR A 289 -1.39 -11.34 -19.81
C THR A 289 0.08 -11.16 -20.22
N TYR A 290 0.96 -10.76 -19.31
CA TYR A 290 2.38 -10.47 -19.55
C TYR A 290 3.13 -11.59 -20.30
N CYS A 291 2.95 -12.84 -19.87
CA CYS A 291 3.56 -14.01 -20.51
C CYS A 291 3.01 -14.33 -21.93
N LYS A 292 2.14 -13.47 -22.45
CA LYS A 292 1.54 -13.56 -23.80
C LYS A 292 1.76 -12.29 -24.63
N THR A 293 2.35 -11.23 -24.07
CA THR A 293 2.70 -10.03 -24.84
C THR A 293 4.00 -10.28 -25.60
N GLU A 294 4.07 -9.89 -26.88
CA GLU A 294 5.30 -10.03 -27.67
C GLU A 294 6.46 -9.26 -27.03
N GLY A 295 7.66 -9.87 -27.04
CA GLY A 295 8.88 -9.23 -26.52
C GLY A 295 8.95 -9.06 -24.99
N TYR A 296 8.18 -9.81 -24.19
CA TYR A 296 8.26 -9.71 -22.71
C TYR A 296 9.68 -10.01 -22.18
N ARG A 297 10.07 -9.34 -21.07
CA ARG A 297 11.39 -9.54 -20.45
C ARG A 297 11.42 -10.91 -19.77
N LYS A 298 12.17 -11.84 -20.36
CA LYS A 298 12.53 -13.11 -19.71
C LYS A 298 13.41 -12.86 -18.48
N VAL A 299 13.06 -13.51 -17.37
CA VAL A 299 13.74 -13.43 -16.07
C VAL A 299 13.64 -14.77 -15.36
N PRO A 300 14.57 -15.13 -14.45
CA PRO A 300 14.40 -16.28 -13.58
C PRO A 300 13.14 -16.15 -12.72
N TYR A 301 12.51 -17.29 -12.39
CA TYR A 301 11.33 -17.34 -11.53
C TYR A 301 11.51 -16.67 -10.15
N HIS A 302 12.74 -16.60 -9.64
CA HIS A 302 13.09 -15.90 -8.41
C HIS A 302 14.30 -14.97 -8.60
N TYR A 303 14.37 -13.81 -7.91
CA TYR A 303 15.51 -12.89 -8.02
C TYR A 303 16.80 -13.40 -7.34
N TYR A 304 16.69 -14.39 -6.45
CA TYR A 304 17.76 -14.81 -5.54
C TYR A 304 18.36 -16.20 -5.86
N GLU A 305 17.90 -16.86 -6.91
CA GLU A 305 18.39 -18.19 -7.31
C GLU A 305 18.29 -18.37 -8.83
N GLN A 306 19.19 -19.16 -9.40
CA GLN A 306 19.07 -19.60 -10.79
C GLN A 306 17.94 -20.63 -10.89
N GLY A 307 17.13 -20.54 -11.94
CA GLY A 307 15.96 -21.40 -12.12
C GLY A 307 15.39 -21.30 -13.53
N ARG A 308 14.19 -21.85 -13.72
CA ARG A 308 13.42 -21.67 -14.97
C ARG A 308 12.98 -20.22 -15.14
N ASP A 309 12.59 -19.87 -16.36
CA ASP A 309 11.95 -18.60 -16.67
C ASP A 309 10.63 -18.43 -15.88
N GLU A 310 10.33 -17.21 -15.44
CA GLU A 310 9.12 -16.89 -14.67
C GLU A 310 7.84 -17.36 -15.36
N CYS A 311 7.73 -17.16 -16.68
CA CYS A 311 6.53 -17.52 -17.43
C CYS A 311 6.43 -19.03 -17.66
N ASP A 312 7.54 -19.71 -17.92
CA ASP A 312 7.56 -21.17 -18.08
C ASP A 312 7.14 -21.88 -16.78
N GLU A 313 7.62 -21.40 -15.62
CA GLU A 313 7.21 -21.91 -14.30
C GLU A 313 5.73 -21.63 -14.00
N TYR A 314 5.24 -20.42 -14.29
CA TYR A 314 3.82 -20.10 -14.13
C TYR A 314 2.91 -20.93 -15.04
N PHE A 315 3.28 -21.16 -16.31
CA PHE A 315 2.48 -22.00 -17.20
C PHE A 315 2.51 -23.48 -16.79
N LEU A 316 3.64 -23.99 -16.30
CA LEU A 316 3.74 -25.34 -15.75
C LEU A 316 2.77 -25.53 -14.57
N HIS A 317 2.80 -24.61 -13.59
CA HIS A 317 1.94 -24.69 -12.41
C HIS A 317 0.45 -24.41 -12.72
N GLU A 318 0.13 -23.48 -13.62
CA GLU A 318 -1.26 -23.16 -14.00
C GLU A 318 -1.96 -24.36 -14.65
N HIS A 319 -1.26 -25.16 -15.46
CA HIS A 319 -1.82 -26.30 -16.19
C HIS A 319 -1.64 -27.66 -15.50
N ALA A 320 -0.81 -27.78 -14.45
CA ALA A 320 -0.59 -29.04 -13.75
C ALA A 320 -1.89 -29.64 -13.20
N PRO A 321 -2.17 -30.95 -13.40
CA PRO A 321 -3.45 -31.55 -12.99
C PRO A 321 -3.60 -31.60 -11.46
N TYR A 322 -2.48 -31.83 -10.75
CA TYR A 322 -2.42 -31.89 -9.28
C TYR A 322 -1.17 -31.15 -8.77
N GLY A 323 -1.21 -30.65 -7.54
CA GLY A 323 -0.07 -30.03 -6.84
C GLY A 323 0.31 -28.62 -7.31
N GLY A 324 -0.05 -28.24 -8.54
CA GLY A 324 0.22 -26.92 -9.10
C GLY A 324 -0.54 -25.76 -8.44
N HIS A 325 -0.06 -24.55 -8.71
CA HIS A 325 -0.66 -23.28 -8.29
C HIS A 325 -1.33 -22.61 -9.49
N ARG A 326 -2.56 -22.09 -9.33
CA ARG A 326 -3.23 -21.36 -10.42
C ARG A 326 -2.77 -19.89 -10.48
N PHE A 327 -1.46 -19.67 -10.62
CA PHE A 327 -0.80 -18.36 -10.56
C PHE A 327 -1.37 -17.30 -11.52
N ILE A 328 -1.81 -17.70 -12.71
CA ILE A 328 -2.39 -16.81 -13.73
C ILE A 328 -3.86 -16.53 -13.40
N THR A 329 -4.60 -17.55 -12.93
CA THR A 329 -5.96 -17.35 -12.40
C THR A 329 -5.96 -16.45 -11.15
N GLU A 330 -5.00 -16.59 -10.25
CA GLU A 330 -4.84 -15.72 -9.07
C GLU A 330 -4.55 -14.26 -9.48
N LYS A 331 -3.62 -14.03 -10.43
CA LYS A 331 -3.31 -12.69 -10.95
C LYS A 331 -4.54 -11.96 -11.52
N LYS A 332 -5.45 -12.66 -12.21
CA LYS A 332 -6.75 -12.11 -12.67
C LYS A 332 -7.62 -11.62 -11.52
N VAL A 333 -7.65 -12.35 -10.40
CA VAL A 333 -8.37 -11.94 -9.20
C VAL A 333 -7.67 -10.76 -8.52
N PHE A 334 -6.35 -10.73 -8.47
CA PHE A 334 -5.60 -9.60 -7.92
C PHE A 334 -5.86 -8.30 -8.71
N ALA A 335 -5.94 -8.37 -10.05
CA ALA A 335 -6.34 -7.23 -10.88
C ALA A 335 -7.79 -6.77 -10.59
N LYS A 336 -8.71 -7.71 -10.36
CA LYS A 336 -10.10 -7.44 -9.95
C LYS A 336 -10.19 -6.81 -8.56
N TRP A 337 -9.26 -7.13 -7.64
CA TRP A 337 -9.14 -6.50 -6.32
C TRP A 337 -8.51 -5.10 -6.40
N ALA A 338 -7.55 -4.86 -7.29
CA ALA A 338 -6.96 -3.53 -7.50
C ALA A 338 -7.98 -2.47 -7.95
N LYS A 339 -9.09 -2.87 -8.59
CA LYS A 339 -10.22 -1.98 -8.90
C LYS A 339 -11.09 -1.59 -7.70
N LYS A 340 -10.90 -2.22 -6.54
CA LYS A 340 -11.78 -2.12 -5.36
C LYS A 340 -11.06 -1.71 -4.08
N HIS A 341 -9.76 -1.96 -4.02
CA HIS A 341 -8.89 -1.69 -2.89
C HIS A 341 -7.73 -0.81 -3.36
N ARG A 342 -7.07 -0.08 -2.44
CA ARG A 342 -5.91 0.78 -2.76
C ARG A 342 -4.65 -0.06 -3.03
N ILE A 343 -4.64 -0.83 -4.13
CA ILE A 343 -3.54 -1.70 -4.54
C ILE A 343 -2.92 -1.17 -5.83
N ILE A 344 -1.64 -0.85 -5.78
CA ILE A 344 -0.84 -0.43 -6.94
C ILE A 344 0.20 -1.53 -7.23
N PHE A 345 0.31 -1.94 -8.49
CA PHE A 345 1.33 -2.88 -8.96
C PHE A 345 2.40 -2.14 -9.75
N THR A 346 3.66 -2.45 -9.49
CA THR A 346 4.80 -1.81 -10.12
C THR A 346 5.98 -2.77 -10.30
N HIS A 347 6.90 -2.41 -11.20
CA HIS A 347 8.07 -3.21 -11.58
C HIS A 347 7.72 -4.67 -11.95
N PRO A 348 6.85 -4.93 -12.95
CA PRO A 348 6.25 -3.98 -13.90
C PRO A 348 4.90 -3.40 -13.45
N ASN A 349 4.53 -2.25 -14.03
CA ASN A 349 3.23 -1.60 -13.79
C ASN A 349 2.08 -2.39 -14.43
N TRP A 350 0.92 -2.46 -13.78
CA TRP A 350 -0.29 -3.10 -14.33
C TRP A 350 -1.28 -2.06 -14.86
N THR A 351 -1.69 -2.20 -16.12
CA THR A 351 -2.87 -1.49 -16.66
C THR A 351 -4.13 -2.18 -16.17
N VAL A 352 -4.80 -1.61 -15.16
CA VAL A 352 -6.00 -2.19 -14.53
C VAL A 352 -7.28 -1.63 -15.17
N SER A 353 -7.50 -1.92 -16.46
CA SER A 353 -8.69 -1.54 -17.24
C SER A 353 -9.93 -2.32 -16.82
#